data_AF-A0A7Y1TFZ3-F1
#
_entry.id   AF-A0A7Y1TFZ3-F1
#
_cell.length_a   1.000
_cell.length_b   1.000
_cell.length_c   1.000
_cell.angle_alpha   90.00
_cell.angle_beta   90.00
_cell.angle_gamma   90.00
#
_symmetry.space_group_name_H-M   'P 1'
#
loop_
_entity.id
_entity.type
_entity.pdbx_description
1 polymer ?
#
loop_
_entity_poly.entity_id
_entity_poly.type
_entity_poly.pdbx_seq_one_letter_code
_entity_poly.pdbx_strand_id
1 'polypeptide(L)'
;MKKELFLMLALVGLGVGSAMAAGPKDDVFKGKLFAPNVILEHQAELDLSKAQFTAIRAAVVEVQAGVAEHEWDMREAYQSLMQELGKAPIDEERVLEYANVALLAENQVKKKQMAMLIRLKNLLTAEQVSFLETVQAK
;
A
#
# COMPACT_ATOMS: atom_id res chain seq x y z
N MET A 1 0.30 -37.84 8.94
CA MET A 1 0.94 -36.94 9.93
C MET A 1 2.07 -36.19 9.25
N LYS A 2 2.14 -34.87 9.50
CA LYS A 2 3.14 -33.88 9.06
C LYS A 2 3.07 -33.43 7.58
N LYS A 3 2.33 -32.34 7.37
CA LYS A 3 2.51 -31.41 6.26
C LYS A 3 2.55 -30.00 6.84
N GLU A 4 3.60 -29.28 6.45
CA GLU A 4 3.76 -27.83 6.36
C GLU A 4 3.48 -26.98 7.62
N LEU A 5 4.57 -26.68 8.34
CA LEU A 5 4.65 -25.52 9.22
C LEU A 5 5.15 -24.34 8.38
N PHE A 6 4.23 -23.56 7.84
CA PHE A 6 4.47 -22.18 7.41
C PHE A 6 3.34 -21.34 8.00
N LEU A 7 3.51 -20.89 9.25
CA LEU A 7 2.63 -19.91 9.86
C LEU A 7 3.30 -18.54 9.72
N MET A 8 2.74 -17.72 8.83
CA MET A 8 2.95 -16.28 8.79
C MET A 8 2.75 -15.70 10.19
N LEU A 9 3.79 -15.07 10.72
CA LEU A 9 3.73 -14.29 11.94
C LEU A 9 3.31 -12.85 11.58
N ALA A 10 2.00 -12.61 11.58
CA ALA A 10 1.42 -11.28 11.73
C ALA A 10 0.70 -11.26 13.08
N LEU A 11 0.98 -10.27 13.94
CA LEU A 11 0.41 -9.93 15.28
C LEU A 11 1.62 -9.53 16.16
N VAL A 12 1.79 -8.35 16.79
CA VAL A 12 0.85 -7.31 17.26
C VAL A 12 1.63 -6.00 17.44
N GLY A 13 1.07 -4.90 16.93
CA GLY A 13 1.38 -3.56 17.45
C GLY A 13 0.57 -3.30 18.71
N LEU A 14 1.24 -3.08 19.84
CA LEU A 14 0.67 -2.52 21.06
C LEU A 14 1.40 -1.22 21.35
N GLY A 15 0.71 -0.10 21.12
CA GLY A 15 1.20 1.24 21.38
C GLY A 15 0.00 2.19 21.37
N VAL A 16 -0.38 2.63 22.56
CA VAL A 16 -1.56 3.41 22.89
C VAL A 16 -1.60 4.72 22.10
N GLY A 17 -2.66 4.89 21.30
CA GLY A 17 -2.87 6.06 20.47
C GLY A 17 -4.20 5.96 19.73
N SER A 18 -5.30 6.01 20.49
CA SER A 18 -6.65 6.10 19.94
C SER A 18 -6.85 7.48 19.27
N ALA A 19 -6.27 7.65 18.08
CA ALA A 19 -6.82 8.54 17.07
C ALA A 19 -7.69 7.68 16.16
N MET A 20 -8.99 7.81 16.39
CA MET A 20 -10.05 7.25 15.58
C MET A 20 -9.84 7.55 14.09
N ALA A 21 -9.44 6.53 13.34
CA ALA A 21 -9.70 6.41 11.91
C ALA A 21 -10.02 4.95 11.57
N ALA A 22 -10.86 4.33 12.40
CA ALA A 22 -11.65 3.16 12.03
C ALA A 22 -12.96 3.65 11.39
N GLY A 23 -12.85 4.22 10.20
CA GLY A 23 -13.94 4.27 9.22
C GLY A 23 -13.47 3.50 7.99
N PRO A 24 -14.37 3.05 7.08
CA PRO A 24 -13.93 2.73 5.73
C PRO A 24 -13.12 3.94 5.27
N LYS A 25 -11.84 3.76 4.96
CA LYS A 25 -11.11 4.79 4.23
C LYS A 25 -11.93 4.94 2.95
N ASP A 26 -12.72 5.99 2.84
CA ASP A 26 -13.21 6.44 1.55
C ASP A 26 -11.94 6.65 0.73
N ASP A 27 -11.64 5.66 -0.10
CA ASP A 27 -10.48 5.71 -0.96
C ASP A 27 -10.65 6.97 -1.81
N VAL A 28 -9.78 7.95 -1.60
CA VAL A 28 -9.84 9.26 -2.28
C VAL A 28 -9.75 9.07 -3.80
N PHE A 29 -9.26 7.92 -4.26
CA PHE A 29 -9.16 7.54 -5.66
C PHE A 29 -10.27 6.60 -6.14
N LYS A 30 -11.27 6.28 -5.30
CA LYS A 30 -12.40 5.43 -5.67
C LYS A 30 -13.06 5.94 -6.95
N GLY A 31 -13.27 5.05 -7.91
CA GLY A 31 -13.82 5.39 -9.23
C GLY A 31 -12.91 6.24 -10.11
N LYS A 32 -11.66 6.50 -9.73
CA LYS A 32 -10.66 7.19 -10.56
C LYS A 32 -9.46 6.32 -10.86
N LEU A 33 -9.03 5.52 -9.90
CA LEU A 33 -7.94 4.56 -10.01
C LEU A 33 -8.42 3.16 -9.60
N PHE A 34 -7.76 2.13 -10.12
CA PHE A 34 -8.19 0.74 -9.96
C PHE A 34 -7.07 -0.09 -9.38
N ALA A 35 -7.31 -0.69 -8.21
CA ALA A 35 -6.36 -1.58 -7.58
C ALA A 35 -6.18 -2.86 -8.43
N PRO A 36 -5.00 -3.50 -8.41
CA PRO A 36 -4.72 -4.69 -9.21
C PRO A 36 -5.73 -5.82 -8.98
N ASN A 37 -6.16 -6.03 -7.73
CA ASN A 37 -7.11 -7.08 -7.40
C ASN A 37 -8.48 -6.82 -8.07
N VAL A 38 -8.98 -5.59 -8.09
CA VAL A 38 -10.25 -5.25 -8.75
C VAL A 38 -10.17 -5.50 -10.26
N ILE A 39 -9.04 -5.17 -10.90
CA ILE A 39 -8.84 -5.44 -12.34
C ILE A 39 -8.80 -6.96 -12.60
N LEU A 40 -8.10 -7.72 -11.77
CA LEU A 40 -7.91 -9.16 -11.96
C LEU A 40 -9.15 -9.98 -11.58
N GLU A 41 -9.92 -9.53 -10.59
CA GLU A 41 -11.21 -10.10 -10.21
C GLU A 41 -12.22 -10.03 -11.36
N HIS A 42 -12.14 -8.99 -12.19
CA HIS A 42 -13.00 -8.79 -13.36
C HIS A 42 -12.29 -9.07 -14.71
N GLN A 43 -11.23 -9.88 -14.70
CA GLN A 43 -10.42 -10.12 -15.90
C GLN A 43 -11.26 -10.65 -17.09
N ALA A 44 -12.24 -11.51 -16.82
CA ALA A 44 -13.06 -12.13 -17.85
C ALA A 44 -14.01 -11.12 -18.50
N GLU A 45 -14.67 -10.29 -17.70
CA GLU A 45 -15.58 -9.24 -18.16
C GLU A 45 -14.83 -8.12 -18.89
N LEU A 46 -13.59 -7.85 -18.48
CA LEU A 46 -12.71 -6.87 -19.12
C LEU A 46 -12.12 -7.35 -20.45
N ASP A 47 -12.22 -8.64 -20.78
CA ASP A 47 -11.55 -9.26 -21.93
C ASP A 47 -10.07 -8.81 -22.05
N LEU A 48 -9.33 -8.91 -20.94
CA LEU A 48 -7.94 -8.44 -20.91
C LEU A 48 -7.10 -9.23 -21.92
N SER A 49 -6.48 -8.50 -22.84
CA SER A 49 -5.51 -9.11 -23.74
C SER A 49 -4.33 -9.70 -22.95
N LYS A 50 -3.68 -10.72 -23.51
CA LYS A 50 -2.47 -11.31 -22.92
C LYS A 50 -1.38 -10.27 -22.65
N ALA A 51 -1.27 -9.26 -23.52
CA ALA A 51 -0.33 -8.15 -23.37
C ALA A 51 -0.67 -7.27 -22.15
N GLN A 52 -1.93 -6.86 -22.01
CA GLN A 52 -2.40 -6.09 -20.84
C GLN A 52 -2.18 -6.87 -19.54
N PHE A 53 -2.58 -8.12 -19.50
CA PHE A 53 -2.41 -8.98 -18.32
C PHE A 53 -0.95 -9.11 -17.89
N THR A 54 -0.05 -9.32 -18.86
CA THR A 54 1.39 -9.42 -18.59
C THR A 54 1.95 -8.09 -18.07
N ALA A 55 1.54 -6.97 -18.67
CA ALA A 55 1.97 -5.64 -18.24
C ALA A 55 1.45 -5.25 -16.84
N ILE A 56 0.21 -5.61 -16.51
CA ILE A 56 -0.39 -5.42 -15.19
C ILE A 56 0.43 -6.18 -14.14
N ARG A 57 0.72 -7.47 -14.37
CA ARG A 57 1.54 -8.28 -13.45
C ARG A 57 2.94 -7.70 -13.27
N ALA A 58 3.58 -7.27 -14.37
CA ALA A 58 4.91 -6.66 -14.31
C ALA A 58 4.92 -5.39 -13.45
N ALA A 59 3.92 -4.52 -13.61
CA ALA A 59 3.80 -3.30 -12.81
C ALA A 59 3.61 -3.58 -11.32
N VAL A 60 2.86 -4.63 -10.96
CA VAL A 60 2.68 -5.05 -9.56
C VAL A 60 3.99 -5.54 -8.95
N VAL A 61 4.71 -6.42 -9.66
CA VAL A 61 5.99 -6.97 -9.17
C VAL A 61 7.03 -5.87 -9.01
N GLU A 62 7.11 -4.94 -9.97
CA GLU A 62 8.04 -3.80 -9.93
C GLU A 62 7.84 -2.94 -8.67
N VAL A 63 6.59 -2.60 -8.34
CA VAL A 63 6.30 -1.81 -7.14
C VAL A 63 6.53 -2.62 -5.87
N GLN A 64 6.16 -3.90 -5.82
CA GLN A 64 6.41 -4.74 -4.65
C GLN A 64 7.91 -4.83 -4.34
N ALA A 65 8.76 -4.98 -5.36
CA ALA A 65 10.21 -5.00 -5.17
C ALA A 65 10.75 -3.66 -4.64
N GLY A 66 10.22 -2.54 -5.11
CA GLY A 66 10.67 -1.20 -4.70
C GLY A 66 10.07 -0.65 -3.40
N VAL A 67 9.09 -1.33 -2.80
CA VAL A 67 8.47 -0.90 -1.53
C VAL A 67 9.20 -1.48 -0.32
N ALA A 68 9.81 -2.66 -0.45
CA ALA A 68 10.45 -3.36 0.67
C ALA A 68 11.53 -2.52 1.38
N GLU A 69 12.37 -1.82 0.63
CA GLU A 69 13.42 -0.94 1.18
C GLU A 69 12.84 0.16 2.08
N HIS A 70 11.83 0.88 1.59
CA HIS A 70 11.18 1.94 2.37
C HIS A 70 10.40 1.41 3.58
N GLU A 71 9.89 0.17 3.53
CA GLU A 71 9.27 -0.45 4.71
C GLU A 71 10.28 -0.73 5.82
N TRP A 72 11.54 -1.02 5.48
CA TRP A 72 12.62 -1.14 6.45
C TRP A 72 12.96 0.21 7.08
N ASP A 73 13.19 1.24 6.26
CA ASP A 73 13.47 2.61 6.74
C ASP A 73 12.39 3.10 7.71
N MET A 74 11.13 2.92 7.33
CA MET A 74 9.97 3.29 8.14
C MET A 74 9.95 2.55 9.48
N ARG A 75 10.23 1.24 9.48
CA ARG A 75 10.25 0.41 10.70
C ARG A 75 11.35 0.85 11.66
N GLU A 76 12.57 1.07 11.16
CA GLU A 76 13.71 1.50 11.97
C GLU A 76 13.49 2.90 12.56
N ALA A 77 12.93 3.82 11.77
CA ALA A 77 12.57 5.15 12.22
C ALA A 77 11.50 5.10 13.33
N TYR A 78 10.44 4.30 13.17
CA TYR A 78 9.43 4.14 14.23
C TYR A 78 9.98 3.46 15.48
N GLN A 79 10.86 2.48 15.36
CA GLN A 79 11.52 1.87 16.52
C GLN A 79 12.34 2.89 17.31
N SER A 80 13.11 3.73 16.61
CA SER A 80 13.93 4.79 17.22
C SER A 80 13.05 5.87 17.86
N LEU A 81 11.97 6.26 17.18
CA LEU A 81 10.96 7.19 17.71
C LEU A 81 10.35 6.67 19.02
N MET A 82 9.93 5.39 19.06
CA MET A 82 9.36 4.78 20.26
C MET A 82 10.38 4.72 21.42
N GLN A 83 11.66 4.53 21.12
CA GLN A 83 12.72 4.54 22.15
C GLN A 83 12.89 5.93 22.77
N GLU A 84 12.87 7.00 21.97
CA GLU A 84 12.95 8.38 22.48
C GLU A 84 11.73 8.76 23.31
N LEU A 85 10.52 8.37 22.88
CA LEU A 85 9.29 8.58 23.66
C LEU A 85 9.28 7.83 25.00
N GLY A 86 10.11 6.80 25.17
CA GLY A 86 10.27 6.07 26.42
C GLY A 86 11.16 6.75 27.47
N LYS A 87 11.82 7.87 27.14
CA LYS A 87 12.74 8.59 28.03
C LYS A 87 12.01 9.64 28.88
N ALA A 88 12.64 10.03 29.99
CA ALA A 88 12.19 11.13 30.84
C ALA A 88 13.40 12.02 31.22
N PRO A 89 13.44 13.30 30.81
CA PRO A 89 12.47 13.97 29.93
C PRO A 89 12.51 13.43 28.48
N ILE A 90 11.44 13.68 27.71
CA ILE A 90 11.40 13.39 26.27
C ILE A 90 12.23 14.44 25.54
N ASP A 91 13.05 14.01 24.60
CA ASP A 91 13.74 14.86 23.63
C ASP A 91 12.85 15.07 22.40
N GLU A 92 12.13 16.20 22.37
CA GLU A 92 11.18 16.51 21.30
C GLU A 92 11.86 16.62 19.92
N GLU A 93 13.05 17.21 19.86
CA GLU A 93 13.79 17.41 18.60
C GLU A 93 14.15 16.06 17.97
N ARG A 94 14.66 15.12 18.78
CA ARG A 94 14.97 13.77 18.32
C ARG A 94 13.74 12.97 17.89
N VAL A 95 12.62 13.11 18.60
CA VAL A 95 11.36 12.46 18.21
C VAL A 95 10.91 12.95 16.83
N LEU A 96 10.96 14.26 16.60
CA LEU A 96 10.56 14.86 15.32
C LEU A 96 11.53 14.49 14.18
N GLU A 97 12.82 14.32 14.46
CA GLU A 97 13.78 13.82 13.48
C GLU A 97 13.41 12.41 12.99
N TYR A 98 13.18 11.46 13.91
CA TYR A 98 12.75 10.11 13.56
C TYR A 98 11.38 10.08 12.88
N ALA A 99 10.45 10.96 13.31
CA ALA A 99 9.14 11.09 12.67
C ALA A 99 9.28 11.52 11.20
N ASN A 100 10.15 12.47 10.91
CA ASN A 100 10.39 12.93 9.54
C ASN A 100 10.94 11.81 8.65
N VAL A 101 11.88 10.99 9.15
CA VAL A 101 12.40 9.82 8.40
C VAL A 101 11.27 8.84 8.08
N ALA A 102 10.45 8.48 9.08
CA ALA A 102 9.33 7.55 8.88
C ALA A 102 8.32 8.09 7.86
N LEU A 103 7.93 9.36 7.98
CA LEU A 103 6.96 10.01 7.08
C LEU A 103 7.49 10.16 5.65
N LEU A 104 8.79 10.39 5.46
CA LEU A 104 9.42 10.42 4.15
C LEU A 104 9.39 9.03 3.50
N ALA A 105 9.72 7.97 4.24
CA ALA A 105 9.66 6.60 3.75
C ALA A 105 8.21 6.21 3.35
N GLU A 106 7.23 6.52 4.20
CA GLU A 106 5.81 6.35 3.86
C GLU A 106 5.40 7.07 2.58
N ASN A 107 5.87 8.32 2.40
CA ASN A 107 5.56 9.12 1.23
C ASN A 107 6.08 8.45 -0.05
N GLN A 108 7.27 7.84 -0.01
CA GLN A 108 7.83 7.12 -1.15
C GLN A 108 7.00 5.89 -1.51
N VAL A 109 6.58 5.09 -0.51
CA VAL A 109 5.70 3.93 -0.72
C VAL A 109 4.38 4.37 -1.37
N LYS A 110 3.72 5.39 -0.81
CA LYS A 110 2.44 5.92 -1.34
C LYS A 110 2.59 6.45 -2.77
N LYS A 111 3.70 7.13 -3.09
CA LYS A 111 4.01 7.60 -4.46
C LYS A 111 4.18 6.45 -5.44
N LYS A 112 4.92 5.40 -5.08
CA LYS A 112 5.11 4.21 -5.92
C LYS A 112 3.77 3.49 -6.17
N GLN A 113 2.96 3.32 -5.13
CA GLN A 113 1.61 2.75 -5.25
C GLN A 113 0.74 3.58 -6.20
N MET A 114 0.70 4.90 -6.03
CA MET A 114 -0.06 5.79 -6.91
C MET A 114 0.42 5.73 -8.37
N ALA A 115 1.74 5.71 -8.59
CA ALA A 115 2.32 5.57 -9.93
C ALA A 115 1.90 4.25 -10.61
N MET A 116 1.89 3.14 -9.85
CA MET A 116 1.35 1.87 -10.34
C MET A 116 -0.11 1.99 -10.73
N LEU A 117 -0.97 2.52 -9.86
CA LEU A 117 -2.40 2.66 -10.16
C LEU A 117 -2.66 3.48 -11.42
N ILE A 118 -1.92 4.56 -11.63
CA ILE A 118 -1.98 5.38 -12.86
C ILE A 118 -1.55 4.54 -14.07
N ARG A 119 -0.44 3.81 -13.97
CA ARG A 119 0.04 2.94 -15.05
C ARG A 119 -0.96 1.85 -15.39
N LEU A 120 -1.58 1.23 -14.39
CA LEU A 120 -2.62 0.22 -14.58
C LEU A 120 -3.81 0.78 -15.35
N LYS A 121 -4.32 1.95 -14.94
CA LYS A 121 -5.39 2.62 -15.68
C LYS A 121 -5.02 2.89 -17.14
N ASN A 122 -3.78 3.34 -17.40
CA ASN A 122 -3.30 3.62 -18.75
C ASN A 122 -3.11 2.37 -19.62
N LEU A 123 -3.08 1.17 -19.04
CA LEU A 123 -3.06 -0.09 -19.78
C LEU A 123 -4.46 -0.51 -20.27
N LEU A 124 -5.51 0.07 -19.72
CA LEU A 124 -6.90 -0.29 -20.01
C LEU A 124 -7.49 0.59 -21.11
N THR A 125 -8.44 0.04 -21.86
CA THR A 125 -9.22 0.83 -22.83
C THR A 125 -10.27 1.69 -22.13
N ALA A 126 -10.86 2.65 -22.85
CA ALA A 126 -11.92 3.49 -22.32
C ALA A 126 -13.14 2.67 -21.87
N GLU A 127 -13.48 1.61 -22.61
CA GLU A 127 -14.58 0.69 -22.30
C GLU A 127 -14.29 -0.11 -21.02
N GLN A 128 -13.06 -0.62 -20.88
CA GLN A 128 -12.61 -1.33 -19.69
C GLN A 128 -12.62 -0.43 -18.44
N VAL A 129 -12.18 0.82 -18.57
CA VAL A 129 -12.24 1.82 -17.49
C VAL A 129 -13.70 2.11 -17.11
N SER A 130 -14.57 2.34 -18.11
CA SER A 130 -15.99 2.59 -17.87
C SER A 130 -16.66 1.42 -17.13
N PHE A 131 -16.37 0.18 -17.52
CA PHE A 131 -16.83 -1.00 -16.79
C PHE A 131 -16.36 -0.98 -15.32
N LEU A 132 -15.08 -0.70 -15.06
CA LEU A 132 -14.54 -0.67 -13.70
C LEU A 132 -15.13 0.44 -12.82
N GLU A 133 -15.43 1.61 -13.40
CA GLU A 133 -16.13 2.69 -12.71
C GLU A 133 -17.54 2.25 -12.28
N THR A 134 -18.24 1.44 -13.09
CA THR A 134 -19.58 0.95 -12.76
C THR A 134 -19.60 -0.09 -11.64
N VAL A 135 -18.58 -0.95 -11.55
CA VAL A 135 -18.51 -1.98 -10.50
C VAL A 135 -18.04 -1.40 -9.16
N GLN A 136 -17.18 -0.37 -9.16
CA GLN A 136 -16.78 0.32 -7.93
C GLN A 136 -17.84 1.29 -7.38
N ALA A 137 -18.77 1.74 -8.22
CA ALA A 137 -19.87 2.61 -7.79
C ALA A 137 -20.95 1.87 -6.98
N LYS A 138 -20.93 0.53 -6.98
CA LYS A 138 -21.81 -0.33 -6.19
C LYS A 138 -21.23 -0.57 -4.79
#